data_AF-T1HUN3-F1
#
_entry.id   AF-T1HUN3-F1
#
_cell.length_a   1.000
_cell.length_b   1.000
_cell.length_c   1.000
_cell.angle_alpha   90.00
_cell.angle_beta   90.00
_cell.angle_gamma   90.00
#
_symmetry.space_group_name_H-M   'P 1'
#
loop_
_entity.id
_entity.type
_entity.pdbx_description
1 polymer ?
#
loop_
_entity_poly.entity_id
_entity_poly.type
_entity_poly.pdbx_seq_one_letter_code
_entity_poly.pdbx_strand_id
1 'polypeptide(L)'
;IVYRYDSSLDILVVHSIDPAEPCSFCNNRSLRKIRDDGSVIYQNGDNTTIPVSNVKKSNCPCGFKHWWDRNYFDNLPTFHKICIPWKGDFINETFPWFSEERDPVLNSDVYEVAANIIQKIFS
;
A
#
# COMPACT_ATOMS: atom_id res chain seq x y z
N ILE A 1 16.28 -12.95 9.66
CA ILE A 1 15.82 -13.87 8.57
C ILE A 1 16.77 -15.04 8.50
N VAL A 2 16.29 -16.28 8.61
CA VAL A 2 17.12 -17.48 8.50
C VAL A 2 16.96 -18.08 7.12
N TYR A 3 18.06 -18.14 6.37
CA TYR A 3 18.13 -18.81 5.07
C TYR A 3 18.79 -20.18 5.22
N ARG A 4 18.32 -21.15 4.45
CA ARG A 4 18.94 -22.47 4.33
C ARG A 4 18.98 -22.83 2.85
N TYR A 5 20.13 -23.28 2.39
CA TYR A 5 20.30 -23.77 1.03
C TYR A 5 19.65 -25.16 0.91
N ASP A 6 18.77 -25.32 -0.07
CA ASP A 6 18.21 -26.61 -0.46
C ASP A 6 19.00 -27.14 -1.66
N SER A 7 19.88 -28.11 -1.42
CA SER A 7 20.75 -28.69 -2.44
C SER A 7 20.01 -29.57 -3.45
N SER A 8 18.76 -29.99 -3.16
CA SER A 8 17.96 -30.79 -4.09
C SER A 8 17.34 -29.93 -5.20
N LEU A 9 17.05 -28.67 -4.88
CA LEU A 9 16.45 -27.69 -5.79
C LEU A 9 17.45 -26.63 -6.27
N ASP A 10 18.67 -26.62 -5.72
CA ASP A 10 19.71 -25.60 -5.97
C ASP A 10 19.21 -24.16 -5.72
N ILE A 11 18.49 -23.97 -4.61
CA ILE A 11 17.92 -22.67 -4.23
C ILE A 11 18.18 -22.31 -2.77
N LEU A 12 18.24 -21.01 -2.49
CA LEU A 12 18.26 -20.50 -1.12
C LEU A 12 16.82 -20.33 -0.61
N VAL A 13 16.41 -21.11 0.38
CA VAL A 13 15.04 -21.10 0.93
C VAL A 13 14.98 -20.25 2.18
N VAL A 14 13.96 -19.38 2.27
CA VAL A 14 13.63 -18.64 3.49
C VAL A 14 12.93 -19.59 4.45
N HIS A 15 13.61 -19.97 5.54
CA HIS A 15 13.13 -20.98 6.47
C HIS A 15 12.33 -20.38 7.63
N SER A 16 12.74 -19.18 8.08
CA SER A 16 11.97 -18.38 9.02
C SER A 16 12.28 -16.90 8.86
N ILE A 17 11.23 -16.08 9.01
CA ILE A 17 11.34 -14.64 9.15
C ILE A 17 10.98 -14.37 10.60
N ASP A 18 11.90 -13.82 11.38
CA ASP A 18 11.56 -13.30 12.69
C ASP A 18 10.78 -11.99 12.49
N PRO A 19 9.48 -11.92 12.81
CA PRO A 19 8.70 -10.70 12.66
C PRO A 19 9.13 -9.60 13.64
N ALA A 20 9.94 -9.91 14.66
CA ALA A 20 10.45 -8.94 15.63
C ALA A 20 11.63 -8.12 15.09
N GLU A 21 12.37 -8.64 14.11
CA GLU A 21 13.54 -7.95 13.52
C GLU A 21 13.18 -7.28 12.18
N PRO A 22 13.13 -5.94 12.10
CA PRO A 22 12.94 -5.26 10.84
C PRO A 22 14.15 -5.49 9.91
N CYS A 23 13.90 -5.50 8.59
CA CYS A 23 14.95 -5.60 7.60
C CYS A 23 15.99 -4.49 7.81
N SER A 24 17.27 -4.84 7.94
CA SER A 24 18.36 -3.88 8.20
C SER A 24 18.55 -2.84 7.09
N PHE A 25 18.00 -3.07 5.89
CA PHE A 25 18.09 -2.15 4.75
C PHE A 25 16.88 -1.22 4.63
N CYS A 26 15.66 -1.76 4.73
CA CYS A 26 14.43 -0.99 4.50
C CYS A 26 13.61 -0.73 5.77
N ASN A 27 14.06 -1.23 6.93
CA ASN A 27 13.39 -1.18 8.23
C ASN A 27 11.94 -1.74 8.24
N ASN A 28 11.56 -2.46 7.18
CA ASN A 28 10.25 -3.08 7.04
C ASN A 28 10.27 -4.47 7.66
N ARG A 29 9.18 -4.85 8.34
CA ARG A 29 9.02 -6.13 9.05
C ARG A 29 8.38 -7.22 8.19
N SER A 30 8.07 -6.91 6.94
CA SER A 30 7.34 -7.79 6.04
C SER A 30 8.10 -8.01 4.73
N LEU A 31 8.29 -9.27 4.35
CA LEU A 31 8.77 -9.62 3.02
C LEU A 31 7.61 -9.57 2.02
N ARG A 32 7.90 -9.18 0.78
CA ARG A 32 6.92 -9.21 -0.31
C ARG A 32 7.00 -10.51 -1.09
N LYS A 33 5.83 -11.01 -1.49
CA LYS A 33 5.77 -12.11 -2.44
C LYS A 33 6.25 -11.61 -3.80
N ILE A 34 6.93 -12.47 -4.54
CA ILE A 34 7.37 -12.23 -5.90
C ILE A 34 6.67 -13.28 -6.79
N ARG A 35 6.29 -12.89 -8.00
CA ARG A 35 5.75 -13.80 -9.02
C ARG A 35 6.89 -14.64 -9.63
N ASP A 36 6.51 -15.62 -10.45
CA ASP A 36 7.42 -16.46 -11.23
C ASP A 36 8.26 -15.65 -12.24
N ASP A 37 7.72 -14.55 -12.77
CA ASP A 37 8.41 -13.60 -13.64
C ASP A 37 9.37 -12.64 -12.92
N GLY A 38 9.50 -12.75 -11.60
CA GLY A 38 10.34 -11.87 -10.78
C GLY A 38 9.70 -10.53 -10.40
N SER A 39 8.44 -10.28 -10.79
CA SER A 39 7.73 -9.06 -10.42
C SER A 39 7.23 -9.10 -8.96
N VAL A 40 7.30 -7.95 -8.27
CA VAL A 40 6.84 -7.83 -6.89
C VAL A 40 5.31 -7.82 -6.83
N ILE A 41 4.74 -8.57 -5.89
CA ILE A 41 3.32 -8.48 -5.54
C ILE A 41 3.18 -7.42 -4.45
N TYR A 42 2.96 -6.18 -4.89
CA TYR A 42 2.78 -5.04 -4.01
C TYR A 42 1.44 -5.06 -3.27
N GLN A 43 1.44 -4.47 -2.08
CA GLN A 43 0.31 -4.17 -1.22
C GLN A 43 0.16 -2.66 -1.05
N ASN A 44 -1.04 -2.22 -0.69
CA ASN A 44 -1.34 -0.80 -0.49
C ASN A 44 -0.42 -0.21 0.58
N GLY A 45 0.31 0.84 0.21
CA GLY A 45 1.27 1.55 1.05
C GLY A 45 2.73 1.15 0.82
N ASP A 46 3.01 0.12 0.01
CA ASP A 46 4.38 -0.31 -0.27
C ASP A 46 5.20 0.74 -0.99
N ASN A 47 6.43 0.96 -0.52
CA ASN A 47 7.42 1.69 -1.30
C ASN A 47 7.78 0.88 -2.54
N THR A 48 7.83 1.56 -3.67
CA THR A 48 8.27 0.98 -4.95
C THR A 48 9.72 1.36 -5.24
N THR A 49 10.23 0.94 -6.39
CA THR A 49 11.55 1.38 -6.89
C THR A 49 11.46 2.66 -7.73
N ILE A 50 10.26 3.19 -7.94
CA ILE A 50 10.03 4.37 -8.77
C ILE A 50 10.20 5.62 -7.89
N PRO A 51 11.08 6.57 -8.23
CA PRO A 51 11.25 7.78 -7.45
C PRO A 51 9.99 8.65 -7.49
N VAL A 52 9.72 9.38 -6.41
CA VAL A 52 8.65 10.38 -6.40
C VAL A 52 8.93 11.49 -7.40
N SER A 53 7.86 12.07 -7.95
CA SER A 53 7.98 13.12 -8.97
C SER A 53 8.60 14.41 -8.43
N ASN A 54 8.38 14.72 -7.15
CA ASN A 54 8.91 15.91 -6.50
C ASN A 54 9.08 15.65 -4.99
N VAL A 55 10.34 15.55 -4.56
CA VAL A 55 10.70 15.29 -3.15
C VAL A 55 10.17 16.37 -2.19
N LYS A 56 9.97 17.61 -2.64
CA LYS A 56 9.44 18.70 -1.79
C LYS A 56 7.92 18.65 -1.59
N LYS A 57 7.21 17.94 -2.47
CA LYS A 57 5.75 17.76 -2.40
C LYS A 57 5.34 16.38 -1.89
N SER A 58 6.28 15.46 -1.75
CA SER A 58 5.99 14.14 -1.21
C SER A 58 5.90 14.21 0.32
N ASN A 59 4.82 13.65 0.85
CA ASN A 59 4.58 13.55 2.29
C ASN A 59 5.38 12.40 2.94
N CYS A 60 6.07 11.56 2.14
CA CYS A 60 6.89 10.48 2.64
C CYS A 60 8.39 10.74 2.41
N PRO A 61 9.25 10.68 3.45
CA PRO A 61 10.68 10.96 3.32
C PRO A 61 11.46 9.84 2.60
N CYS A 62 10.82 8.73 2.23
CA CYS A 62 11.52 7.61 1.58
C CYS A 62 11.99 7.94 0.16
N GLY A 63 11.40 8.94 -0.50
CA GLY A 63 11.80 9.37 -1.84
C GLY A 63 11.29 8.48 -2.99
N PHE A 64 10.47 7.48 -2.70
CA PHE A 64 9.89 6.57 -3.69
C PHE A 64 8.35 6.64 -3.69
N LYS A 65 7.76 6.41 -4.85
CA LYS A 65 6.31 6.27 -5.01
C LYS A 65 5.81 5.06 -4.23
N HIS A 66 4.56 5.15 -3.77
CA HIS A 66 3.85 4.09 -3.09
C HIS A 66 2.87 3.38 -4.00
N TRP A 67 2.78 2.07 -3.87
CA TRP A 67 1.76 1.29 -4.57
C TRP A 67 0.41 1.38 -3.86
N TRP A 68 -0.65 1.59 -4.63
CA TRP A 68 -2.02 1.51 -4.13
C TRP A 68 -3.02 1.16 -5.23
N ASP A 69 -3.85 0.14 -5.01
CA ASP A 69 -4.92 -0.29 -5.93
C ASP A 69 -4.51 -0.30 -7.42
N ARG A 70 -3.31 -0.86 -7.70
CA ARG A 70 -2.69 -0.99 -9.03
C ARG A 70 -2.12 0.29 -9.65
N ASN A 71 -1.98 1.36 -8.87
CA ASN A 71 -1.38 2.62 -9.28
C ASN A 71 -0.18 3.00 -8.39
N TYR A 72 0.59 4.00 -8.85
CA TYR A 72 1.80 4.49 -8.20
C TYR A 72 1.65 5.95 -7.77
N PHE A 73 1.56 6.19 -6.47
CA PHE A 73 1.30 7.50 -5.88
C PHE A 73 2.58 8.15 -5.35
N ASP A 74 2.72 9.45 -5.52
CA ASP A 74 3.78 10.24 -4.90
C ASP A 74 3.60 10.37 -3.38
N ASN A 75 2.36 10.25 -2.90
CA ASN A 75 1.97 10.39 -1.51
C ASN A 75 1.18 9.17 -1.01
N LEU A 76 1.31 8.90 0.29
CA LEU A 76 0.38 8.02 0.99
C LEU A 76 -0.95 8.76 1.23
N PRO A 77 -2.09 8.05 1.24
CA PRO A 77 -3.37 8.68 1.49
C PRO A 77 -3.51 9.10 2.95
N THR A 78 -4.30 10.14 3.19
CA THR A 78 -4.88 10.40 4.50
C THR A 78 -6.11 9.53 4.68
N PHE A 79 -6.28 8.94 5.85
CA PHE A 79 -7.47 8.13 6.14
C PHE A 79 -8.54 8.99 6.81
N HIS A 80 -9.72 9.05 6.20
CA HIS A 80 -10.88 9.73 6.75
C HIS A 80 -11.90 8.72 7.26
N LYS A 81 -12.68 9.14 8.26
CA LYS A 81 -13.75 8.34 8.85
C LYS A 81 -15.06 9.07 8.74
N ILE A 82 -16.12 8.34 8.38
CA ILE A 82 -17.49 8.84 8.39
C ILE A 82 -18.39 7.88 9.15
N CYS A 83 -19.48 8.42 9.69
CA CYS A 83 -20.50 7.68 10.39
C CYS A 83 -21.84 7.98 9.73
N ILE A 84 -22.51 6.95 9.23
CA ILE A 84 -23.75 7.05 8.47
C ILE A 84 -24.88 6.41 9.30
N PRO A 85 -25.87 7.19 9.77
CA PRO A 85 -27.05 6.62 10.41
C PRO A 85 -27.94 5.93 9.36
N TRP A 86 -28.28 4.65 9.57
CA TRP A 86 -29.10 3.86 8.66
C TRP A 86 -29.97 2.83 9.39
N LYS A 87 -31.29 2.86 9.17
CA LYS A 87 -32.28 1.93 9.78
C LYS A 87 -32.21 1.80 11.31
N GLY A 88 -31.76 2.84 12.01
CA GLY A 88 -31.64 2.85 13.47
C GLY A 88 -30.25 2.42 13.98
N ASP A 89 -29.35 2.00 13.09
CA ASP A 89 -27.95 1.70 13.39
C ASP A 89 -27.01 2.78 12.84
N PHE A 90 -25.72 2.68 13.19
CA PHE A 90 -24.65 3.53 12.68
C PHE A 90 -23.61 2.71 11.93
N ILE A 91 -23.38 3.04 10.67
CA ILE A 91 -22.37 2.41 9.81
C ILE A 91 -21.13 3.31 9.82
N ASN A 92 -20.03 2.78 10.35
CA ASN A 92 -18.74 3.49 10.38
C ASN A 92 -17.87 3.03 9.22
N GLU A 93 -17.46 3.95 8.37
CA GLU A 93 -16.55 3.67 7.26
C GLU A 93 -15.26 4.46 7.39
N THR A 94 -14.17 3.82 7.02
CA THR A 94 -12.84 4.44 6.89
C THR A 94 -12.37 4.28 5.46
N PHE A 95 -11.94 5.38 4.83
CA PHE A 95 -11.52 5.37 3.44
C PHE A 95 -10.24 6.20 3.24
N PRO A 96 -9.41 5.84 2.23
CA PRO A 96 -8.23 6.61 1.87
C PRO A 96 -8.61 7.85 1.05
N TRP A 97 -7.87 8.94 1.23
CA TRP A 97 -7.97 10.17 0.47
C TRP A 97 -6.59 10.57 -0.05
N PHE A 98 -6.47 10.71 -1.37
CA PHE A 98 -5.25 11.10 -2.05
C PHE A 98 -5.33 12.56 -2.46
N SER A 99 -4.26 13.29 -2.21
CA SER A 99 -4.14 14.72 -2.55
C SER A 99 -2.70 15.05 -2.91
N GLU A 100 -2.54 16.16 -3.65
CA GLU A 100 -1.23 16.71 -4.04
C GLU A 100 -0.40 15.78 -4.95
N GLU A 101 -1.05 14.83 -5.61
CA GLU A 101 -0.44 14.01 -6.64
C GLU A 101 -0.08 14.86 -7.86
N ARG A 102 1.04 14.51 -8.51
CA ARG A 102 1.45 15.18 -9.76
C ARG A 102 0.45 14.95 -10.88
N ASP A 103 -0.04 13.72 -11.01
CA ASP A 103 -1.12 13.39 -11.93
C ASP A 103 -2.45 13.70 -11.25
N PRO A 104 -3.22 14.69 -11.74
CA PRO A 104 -4.48 15.07 -11.11
C PRO A 104 -5.51 13.94 -11.02
N VAL A 105 -5.45 12.95 -11.93
CA VAL A 105 -6.38 11.81 -11.96
C VAL A 105 -6.18 10.88 -10.77
N LEU A 106 -5.01 10.92 -10.13
CA LEU A 106 -4.73 10.15 -8.92
C LEU A 106 -5.24 10.83 -7.64
N ASN A 107 -5.65 12.10 -7.70
CA ASN A 107 -6.27 12.74 -6.54
C ASN A 107 -7.70 12.22 -6.34
N SER A 108 -8.11 12.04 -5.09
CA SER A 108 -9.45 11.58 -4.77
C SER A 108 -10.52 12.59 -5.21
N ASP A 109 -11.54 12.09 -5.90
CA ASP A 109 -12.77 12.83 -6.18
C ASP A 109 -13.84 12.51 -5.12
N VAL A 110 -14.54 13.56 -4.66
CA VAL A 110 -15.54 13.43 -3.59
C VAL A 110 -16.74 12.57 -4.01
N TYR A 111 -17.16 12.66 -5.28
CA TYR A 111 -18.32 11.93 -5.77
C TYR A 111 -17.95 10.47 -6.03
N GLU A 112 -16.78 10.20 -6.58
CA GLU A 112 -16.28 8.84 -6.77
C GLU A 112 -16.12 8.11 -5.42
N VAL A 113 -15.49 8.75 -4.44
CA VAL A 113 -15.34 8.18 -3.09
C VAL A 113 -16.70 7.92 -2.45
N ALA A 114 -17.64 8.86 -2.52
CA ALA A 114 -18.98 8.68 -1.99
C ALA A 114 -19.72 7.54 -2.69
N ALA A 115 -19.65 7.45 -4.02
CA ALA A 115 -20.26 6.38 -4.79
C ALA A 115 -19.68 5.01 -4.41
N ASN A 116 -18.36 4.89 -4.27
CA ASN A 116 -17.69 3.66 -3.86
C ASN A 116 -18.10 3.22 -2.45
N ILE A 117 -18.24 4.16 -1.51
CA ILE A 117 -18.72 3.87 -0.16
C ILE A 117 -20.16 3.37 -0.18
N ILE A 118 -21.05 4.07 -0.90
CA ILE A 118 -22.46 3.67 -1.02
C ILE A 118 -22.57 2.29 -1.65
N GLN A 119 -21.84 2.03 -2.75
CA GLN A 119 -21.79 0.71 -3.37
C GLN A 119 -21.32 -0.33 -2.36
N LYS A 120 -20.17 -0.15 -1.70
CA LYS A 120 -19.65 -1.10 -0.71
C LYS A 120 -20.65 -1.44 0.41
N ILE A 121 -21.41 -0.46 0.90
CA ILE A 121 -22.35 -0.66 2.01
C ILE A 121 -23.65 -1.33 1.54
N PHE A 122 -24.14 -0.97 0.35
CA PHE A 122 -25.52 -1.27 -0.07
C PHE A 122 -25.66 -2.17 -1.31
N SER A 123 -24.56 -2.61 -1.93
CA SER A 123 -24.54 -3.63 -2.99
C SER A 123 -24.51 -5.03 -2.41
#